data_AF-C0PMB5-F1
#
_entry.id   AF-C0PMB5-F1
#
_cell.length_a   1.000
_cell.length_b   1.000
_cell.length_c   1.000
_cell.angle_alpha   90.00
_cell.angle_beta   90.00
_cell.angle_gamma   90.00
#
_symmetry.space_group_name_H-M   'P 1'
#
loop_
_entity.id
_entity.type
_entity.pdbx_description
1 polymer ?
#
loop_
_entity_poly.entity_id
_entity_poly.type
_entity_poly.pdbx_seq_one_letter_code
_entity_poly.pdbx_strand_id
1 'polypeptide(L)'
;MAIYDFIFLWDEDLGVENFNPRRYLDIMVSEGLEITQPALDPDLSTDIHHRITIRNKMAKVHRRIYDNRPSMNCSDESKGPPCTGWVEGMAPVFSRTAWKCVWHLIQNDLIHGWGLDMKLGYCAQGDRTEKVGVIDSEYVVHQGIPSLGGPSLSSKTPRRSLDLRTHIRRQSSAELEKFKERWNRAVREDEGWRDPFDS
;
A
#
# COMPACT_ATOMS: atom_id res chain seq x y z
N MET A 1 -7.15 26.36 -2.85
CA MET A 1 -7.75 25.04 -2.53
C MET A 1 -7.37 24.08 -3.64
N ALA A 2 -7.00 22.84 -3.32
CA ALA A 2 -6.71 21.86 -4.35
C ALA A 2 -8.01 21.30 -4.95
N ILE A 3 -8.02 21.09 -6.27
CA ILE A 3 -9.20 20.86 -7.11
C ILE A 3 -9.49 19.36 -7.39
N TYR A 4 -9.05 18.46 -6.52
CA TYR A 4 -9.17 17.00 -6.73
C TYR A 4 -10.01 16.34 -5.64
N ASP A 5 -10.79 15.33 -5.97
CA ASP A 5 -11.51 14.52 -4.98
C ASP A 5 -10.72 13.27 -4.57
N PHE A 6 -9.91 12.75 -5.49
CA PHE A 6 -9.09 11.56 -5.31
C PHE A 6 -7.69 11.76 -5.90
N ILE A 7 -6.69 11.07 -5.35
CA ILE A 7 -5.31 11.03 -5.85
C ILE A 7 -4.89 9.57 -6.03
N PHE A 8 -4.28 9.29 -7.19
CA PHE A 8 -3.67 8.02 -7.54
C PHE A 8 -2.16 8.19 -7.41
N LEU A 9 -1.51 7.32 -6.64
CA LEU A 9 -0.04 7.29 -6.51
C LEU A 9 0.43 5.89 -6.90
N TRP A 10 0.82 5.72 -8.17
CA TRP A 10 1.02 4.40 -8.77
C TRP A 10 2.45 4.23 -9.29
N ASP A 11 3.01 3.05 -9.09
CA ASP A 11 4.28 2.64 -9.65
C ASP A 11 4.18 2.44 -11.17
N GLU A 12 5.33 2.56 -11.85
CA GLU A 12 5.43 2.57 -13.31
C GLU A 12 5.20 1.21 -13.99
N ASP A 13 5.22 0.13 -13.21
CA ASP A 13 5.19 -1.26 -13.69
C ASP A 13 3.82 -1.94 -13.51
N LEU A 14 2.76 -1.14 -13.49
CA LEU A 14 1.37 -1.61 -13.44
C LEU A 14 0.74 -1.64 -14.84
N GLY A 15 0.26 -2.82 -15.25
CA GLY A 15 -0.63 -3.01 -16.40
C GLY A 15 -2.07 -2.66 -16.04
N VAL A 16 -2.68 -1.76 -16.81
CA VAL A 16 -3.98 -1.12 -16.50
C VAL A 16 -5.09 -1.51 -17.49
N GLU A 17 -4.88 -2.53 -18.31
CA GLU A 17 -5.79 -2.95 -19.38
C GLU A 17 -7.17 -3.37 -18.86
N ASN A 18 -7.22 -3.84 -17.60
CA ASN A 18 -8.44 -4.30 -16.94
C ASN A 18 -9.01 -3.30 -15.92
N PHE A 19 -8.47 -2.08 -15.91
CA PHE A 19 -8.81 -1.06 -14.93
C PHE A 19 -9.63 0.07 -15.55
N ASN A 20 -10.81 0.34 -14.99
CA ASN A 20 -11.60 1.52 -15.37
C ASN A 20 -11.63 2.54 -14.21
N PRO A 21 -11.00 3.72 -14.35
CA PRO A 21 -10.92 4.70 -13.26
C PRO A 21 -12.29 5.21 -12.82
N ARG A 22 -13.26 5.32 -13.74
CA ARG A 22 -14.60 5.81 -13.39
C ARG A 22 -15.35 4.78 -12.54
N ARG A 23 -15.40 3.52 -12.98
CA ARG A 23 -16.02 2.44 -12.21
C ARG A 23 -15.35 2.26 -10.85
N TYR A 24 -14.02 2.36 -10.81
CA TYR A 24 -13.25 2.30 -9.57
C TYR A 24 -13.67 3.38 -8.57
N LEU A 25 -13.73 4.64 -9.02
CA LEU A 25 -14.15 5.75 -8.17
C LEU A 25 -15.63 5.64 -7.75
N ASP A 26 -16.51 5.18 -8.63
CA ASP A 26 -17.92 4.92 -8.29
C ASP A 26 -18.01 3.87 -7.15
N ILE A 27 -17.17 2.83 -7.19
CA ILE A 27 -17.08 1.83 -6.13
C ILE A 27 -16.57 2.47 -4.84
N MET A 28 -15.44 3.18 -4.91
CA MET A 28 -14.83 3.85 -3.76
C MET A 28 -15.84 4.73 -3.02
N VAL A 29 -16.61 5.54 -3.76
CA VAL A 29 -17.70 6.37 -3.22
C VAL A 29 -18.83 5.53 -2.64
N SER A 30 -19.33 4.54 -3.39
CA SER A 30 -20.46 3.69 -2.94
C SER A 30 -20.17 2.88 -1.69
N GLU A 31 -18.91 2.47 -1.51
CA GLU A 31 -18.43 1.66 -0.39
C GLU A 31 -17.92 2.51 0.77
N GLY A 32 -17.95 3.85 0.64
CA GLY A 32 -17.47 4.79 1.65
C GLY A 32 -15.98 4.65 1.97
N LEU A 33 -15.18 4.19 1.00
CA LEU A 33 -13.75 3.97 1.14
C LEU A 33 -12.97 5.27 0.97
N GLU A 34 -11.88 5.40 1.74
CA GLU A 34 -11.01 6.59 1.70
C GLU A 34 -9.59 6.29 1.27
N ILE A 35 -9.14 5.05 1.46
CA ILE A 35 -7.83 4.58 1.03
C ILE A 35 -8.02 3.22 0.38
N THR A 36 -7.64 3.09 -0.87
CA THR A 36 -7.88 1.87 -1.64
C THR A 36 -6.72 1.53 -2.54
N GLN A 37 -6.71 0.32 -3.09
CA GLN A 37 -5.92 -0.02 -4.27
C GLN A 37 -6.75 -0.95 -5.17
N PRO A 38 -6.51 -0.97 -6.48
CA PRO A 38 -7.01 -2.04 -7.33
C PRO A 38 -6.42 -3.38 -6.89
N ALA A 39 -7.17 -4.45 -7.03
CA ALA A 39 -6.63 -5.78 -6.78
C ALA A 39 -5.60 -6.18 -7.85
N LEU A 40 -4.74 -7.12 -7.51
CA LEU A 40 -3.78 -7.73 -8.43
C LEU A 40 -4.32 -9.04 -8.97
N ASP A 41 -4.31 -9.19 -10.28
CA ASP A 41 -4.67 -10.48 -10.88
C ASP A 41 -3.59 -11.53 -10.57
N PRO A 42 -3.93 -12.63 -9.89
CA PRO A 42 -2.95 -13.63 -9.47
C PRO A 42 -2.39 -14.46 -10.63
N ASP A 43 -3.09 -14.52 -11.77
CA ASP A 43 -2.70 -15.34 -12.91
C ASP A 43 -1.80 -14.54 -13.88
N LEU A 44 -1.94 -13.22 -13.90
CA LEU A 44 -1.22 -12.32 -14.81
C LEU A 44 -0.04 -11.61 -14.16
N SER A 45 -0.10 -11.33 -12.85
CA SER A 45 0.96 -10.60 -12.15
C SER A 45 2.18 -11.49 -11.94
N THR A 46 3.36 -10.95 -12.21
CA THR A 46 4.64 -11.67 -12.07
C THR A 46 5.20 -11.60 -10.65
N ASP A 47 4.80 -10.60 -9.88
CA ASP A 47 5.22 -10.40 -8.51
C ASP A 47 4.04 -9.95 -7.64
N ILE A 48 3.88 -10.55 -6.46
CA ILE A 48 2.84 -10.19 -5.48
C ILE A 48 3.46 -10.36 -4.10
N HIS A 49 3.64 -9.25 -3.39
CA HIS A 49 4.30 -9.24 -2.08
C HIS A 49 3.36 -9.56 -0.93
N HIS A 50 2.11 -9.08 -1.00
CA HIS A 50 1.17 -9.17 0.11
C HIS A 50 -0.14 -9.81 -0.31
N ARG A 51 -0.57 -10.88 0.37
CA ARG A 51 -1.74 -11.66 -0.03
C ARG A 51 -3.05 -10.88 -0.06
N ILE A 52 -3.17 -9.82 0.73
CA ILE A 52 -4.35 -8.95 0.75
C ILE A 52 -4.49 -8.13 -0.52
N THR A 53 -3.46 -8.02 -1.37
CA THR A 53 -3.61 -7.33 -2.67
C THR A 53 -4.17 -8.27 -3.74
N ILE A 54 -4.21 -9.58 -3.49
CA ILE A 54 -4.67 -10.58 -4.45
C ILE A 54 -6.16 -10.43 -4.69
N ARG A 55 -6.53 -10.40 -5.97
CA ARG A 55 -7.92 -10.34 -6.42
C ARG A 55 -8.75 -11.52 -5.95
N ASN A 56 -9.83 -11.20 -5.25
CA ASN A 56 -10.94 -12.11 -5.02
C ASN A 56 -11.98 -11.97 -6.14
N LYS A 57 -11.94 -12.91 -7.10
CA LYS A 57 -12.84 -12.93 -8.28
C LYS A 57 -14.33 -13.01 -7.92
N MET A 58 -14.69 -13.33 -6.67
CA MET A 58 -16.07 -13.44 -6.19
C MET A 58 -16.56 -12.20 -5.44
N ALA A 59 -15.69 -11.23 -5.18
CA ALA A 59 -16.02 -10.03 -4.43
C ALA A 59 -15.96 -8.78 -5.32
N LYS A 60 -16.64 -7.73 -4.88
CA LYS A 60 -16.51 -6.38 -5.44
C LYS A 60 -15.34 -5.63 -4.78
N VAL A 61 -15.23 -5.78 -3.46
CA VAL A 61 -14.23 -5.21 -2.56
C VAL A 61 -13.99 -6.21 -1.44
N HIS A 62 -12.75 -6.30 -0.97
CA HIS A 62 -12.44 -6.91 0.31
C HIS A 62 -11.55 -5.98 1.14
N ARG A 63 -11.69 -6.08 2.47
CA ARG A 63 -10.95 -5.24 3.43
C ARG A 63 -10.03 -6.06 4.31
N ARG A 64 -10.03 -7.38 4.13
CA ARG A 64 -9.27 -8.32 4.96
C ARG A 64 -9.00 -9.65 4.28
N ILE A 65 -8.05 -10.37 4.85
CA ILE A 65 -7.75 -11.76 4.51
C ILE A 65 -7.68 -12.65 5.76
N TYR A 66 -7.71 -13.95 5.50
CA TYR A 66 -7.43 -15.00 6.47
C TYR A 66 -6.21 -15.80 6.01
N ASP A 67 -5.30 -16.05 6.93
CA ASP A 67 -4.08 -16.82 6.69
C ASP A 67 -3.67 -17.53 7.97
N ASN A 68 -3.27 -18.79 7.87
CA ASN A 68 -2.82 -19.62 8.98
C ASN A 68 -1.37 -20.10 8.79
N ARG A 69 -0.63 -19.51 7.83
CA ARG A 69 0.78 -19.83 7.61
C ARG A 69 1.63 -19.38 8.80
N PRO A 70 2.74 -20.08 9.11
CA PRO A 70 3.65 -19.67 10.18
C PRO A 70 4.21 -18.25 10.01
N SER A 71 4.34 -17.78 8.77
CA SER A 71 4.85 -16.44 8.44
C SER A 71 3.83 -15.32 8.63
N MET A 72 2.52 -15.64 8.65
CA MET A 72 1.44 -14.66 8.78
C MET A 72 0.17 -15.33 9.28
N ASN A 73 -0.29 -14.94 10.47
CA ASN A 73 -1.51 -15.44 11.08
C ASN A 73 -2.57 -14.33 11.10
N CYS A 74 -3.50 -14.37 10.15
CA CYS A 74 -4.63 -13.44 10.06
C CYS A 74 -5.92 -14.15 10.51
N SER A 75 -6.42 -13.75 11.67
CA SER A 75 -7.65 -14.24 12.31
C SER A 75 -8.68 -13.12 12.49
N ASP A 76 -9.86 -13.40 13.04
CA ASP A 76 -10.90 -12.39 13.28
C ASP A 76 -10.48 -11.26 14.23
N GLU A 77 -9.53 -11.56 15.12
CA GLU A 77 -8.90 -10.62 16.04
C GLU A 77 -7.88 -9.71 15.33
N SER A 78 -7.43 -10.06 14.12
CA SER A 78 -6.41 -9.31 13.38
C SER A 78 -6.98 -8.04 12.74
N LYS A 79 -7.06 -6.94 13.50
CA LYS A 79 -7.46 -5.60 13.00
C LYS A 79 -6.31 -4.80 12.38
N GLY A 80 -5.11 -5.37 12.43
CA GLY A 80 -3.83 -4.84 11.96
C GLY A 80 -3.57 -5.00 10.47
N PRO A 81 -2.78 -4.10 9.84
CA PRO A 81 -2.07 -4.47 8.63
C PRO A 81 -1.08 -5.62 8.91
N PRO A 82 -0.81 -6.50 7.93
CA PRO A 82 -1.38 -6.53 6.58
C PRO A 82 -2.71 -7.29 6.49
N CYS A 83 -3.30 -7.72 7.61
CA CYS A 83 -4.46 -8.61 7.61
C CYS A 83 -5.79 -7.91 7.30
N THR A 84 -5.96 -6.68 7.77
CA THR A 84 -7.22 -5.91 7.67
C THR A 84 -6.93 -4.43 7.47
N GLY A 85 -7.74 -3.76 6.63
CA GLY A 85 -7.72 -2.31 6.46
C GLY A 85 -6.37 -1.79 5.95
N TRP A 86 -5.78 -2.49 4.99
CA TRP A 86 -4.44 -2.20 4.49
C TRP A 86 -4.39 -2.28 2.96
N VAL A 87 -3.56 -1.42 2.38
CA VAL A 87 -3.21 -1.42 0.96
C VAL A 87 -1.70 -1.25 0.81
N GLU A 88 -1.15 -1.78 -0.28
CA GLU A 88 0.28 -1.68 -0.58
C GLU A 88 0.61 -0.29 -1.15
N GLY A 89 1.85 0.16 -0.93
CA GLY A 89 2.30 1.48 -1.39
C GLY A 89 2.43 1.65 -2.90
N MET A 90 2.37 0.57 -3.69
CA MET A 90 2.61 0.61 -5.15
C MET A 90 1.42 1.11 -5.98
N ALA A 91 0.19 0.95 -5.50
CA ALA A 91 -1.01 1.33 -6.24
C ALA A 91 -2.11 2.02 -5.39
N PRO A 92 -1.79 2.78 -4.32
CA PRO A 92 -2.82 3.37 -3.50
C PRO A 92 -3.57 4.51 -4.22
N VAL A 93 -4.85 4.62 -3.87
CA VAL A 93 -5.76 5.69 -4.23
C VAL A 93 -6.33 6.27 -2.95
N PHE A 94 -6.26 7.58 -2.81
CA PHE A 94 -6.65 8.30 -1.60
C PHE A 94 -7.79 9.26 -1.88
N SER A 95 -8.74 9.37 -0.96
CA SER A 95 -9.64 10.51 -0.87
C SER A 95 -8.85 11.79 -0.59
N ARG A 96 -9.45 12.95 -0.88
CA ARG A 96 -8.84 14.25 -0.57
C ARG A 96 -8.41 14.38 0.89
N THR A 97 -9.24 13.90 1.82
CA THR A 97 -8.98 14.01 3.26
C THR A 97 -7.85 13.07 3.67
N ALA A 98 -7.88 11.82 3.22
CA ALA A 98 -6.81 10.87 3.51
C ALA A 98 -5.47 11.34 2.94
N TRP A 99 -5.45 11.83 1.70
CA TRP A 99 -4.23 12.34 1.07
C TRP A 99 -3.61 13.50 1.85
N LYS A 100 -4.43 14.44 2.37
CA LYS A 100 -3.90 15.54 3.18
C LYS A 100 -3.15 15.03 4.39
N CYS A 101 -3.62 13.97 5.05
CA CYS A 101 -2.90 13.34 6.14
C CYS A 101 -1.63 12.63 5.64
N VAL A 102 -1.75 11.79 4.60
CA VAL A 102 -0.62 11.03 4.03
C VAL A 102 0.50 11.94 3.55
N TRP A 103 0.17 13.08 2.95
CA TRP A 103 1.14 14.08 2.51
C TRP A 103 2.05 14.57 3.64
N HIS A 104 1.54 14.67 4.87
CA HIS A 104 2.35 15.04 6.04
C HIS A 104 3.12 13.85 6.64
N LEU A 105 2.74 12.60 6.31
CA LEU A 105 3.51 11.41 6.65
C LEU A 105 4.71 11.21 5.74
N ILE A 106 4.62 11.62 4.47
CA ILE A 106 5.72 11.55 3.51
C ILE A 106 6.76 12.62 3.88
N GLN A 107 7.91 12.18 4.37
CA GLN A 107 9.00 13.04 4.76
C GLN A 107 10.01 13.17 3.61
N ASN A 108 10.58 14.36 3.42
CA ASN A 108 11.53 14.67 2.33
C ASN A 108 12.88 13.90 2.42
N ASP A 109 13.01 12.98 3.38
CA ASP A 109 14.22 12.18 3.62
C ASP A 109 14.01 10.67 3.32
N LEU A 110 12.91 10.32 2.65
CA LEU A 110 12.66 8.96 2.15
C LEU A 110 13.11 8.86 0.69
N ILE A 111 14.11 8.03 0.40
CA ILE A 111 14.45 7.63 -0.97
C ILE A 111 13.49 6.54 -1.47
N HIS A 112 12.91 5.77 -0.55
CA HIS A 112 11.93 4.74 -0.86
C HIS A 112 10.90 4.61 0.27
N GLY A 113 9.62 4.54 -0.09
CA GLY A 113 8.49 4.55 0.85
C GLY A 113 8.09 3.19 1.41
N TRP A 114 8.84 2.11 1.15
CA TRP A 114 8.45 0.77 1.61
C TRP A 114 8.32 0.71 3.14
N GLY A 115 7.20 0.19 3.62
CA GLY A 115 6.85 0.13 5.05
C GLY A 115 6.05 1.35 5.54
N LEU A 116 5.97 2.44 4.77
CA LEU A 116 5.09 3.57 5.07
C LEU A 116 3.61 3.19 4.91
N ASP A 117 3.33 2.26 3.99
CA ASP A 117 2.04 1.61 3.78
C ASP A 117 1.42 1.02 5.05
N MET A 118 2.24 0.56 6.00
CA MET A 118 1.79 0.10 7.32
C MET A 118 1.17 1.21 8.19
N LYS A 119 1.38 2.49 7.85
CA LYS A 119 0.83 3.65 8.56
C LYS A 119 -0.26 4.40 7.80
N LEU A 120 -0.46 4.12 6.50
CA LEU A 120 -1.47 4.82 5.69
C LEU A 120 -2.88 4.71 6.28
N GLY A 121 -3.22 3.57 6.87
CA GLY A 121 -4.53 3.35 7.49
C GLY A 121 -4.90 4.34 8.60
N TYR A 122 -3.93 4.98 9.27
CA TYR A 122 -4.19 6.03 10.26
C TYR A 122 -4.73 7.33 9.64
N CYS A 123 -4.61 7.49 8.33
CA CYS A 123 -5.12 8.66 7.61
C CYS A 123 -6.57 8.51 7.13
N ALA A 124 -7.19 7.34 7.30
CA ALA A 124 -8.62 7.18 7.06
C ALA A 124 -9.42 7.88 8.17
N GLN A 125 -10.52 8.54 7.83
CA GLN A 125 -11.44 9.11 8.80
C GLN A 125 -12.34 8.00 9.38
N GLY A 126 -12.01 7.56 10.59
CA GLY A 126 -12.75 6.51 11.30
C GLY A 126 -12.01 5.17 11.30
N ASP A 127 -12.76 4.07 11.35
CA ASP A 127 -12.17 2.73 11.41
C ASP A 127 -11.59 2.32 10.05
N ARG A 128 -10.27 2.07 10.00
CA ARG A 128 -9.60 1.59 8.79
C ARG A 128 -10.14 0.25 8.31
N THR A 129 -10.69 -0.58 9.20
CA THR A 129 -11.26 -1.88 8.82
C THR A 129 -12.50 -1.75 7.94
N GLU A 130 -13.13 -0.57 7.93
CA GLU A 130 -14.26 -0.21 7.08
C GLU A 130 -13.86 0.72 5.94
N LYS A 131 -12.93 1.65 6.20
CA LYS A 131 -12.55 2.73 5.28
C LYS A 131 -11.42 2.39 4.32
N VAL A 132 -10.69 1.32 4.57
CA VAL A 132 -9.53 0.90 3.77
C VAL A 132 -9.77 -0.47 3.18
N GLY A 133 -9.52 -0.63 1.89
CA GLY A 133 -9.75 -1.92 1.21
C GLY A 133 -9.26 -2.01 -0.21
N VAL A 134 -9.29 -3.23 -0.73
CA VAL A 134 -8.89 -3.57 -2.09
C VAL A 134 -10.15 -3.74 -2.94
N ILE A 135 -10.20 -3.08 -4.09
CA ILE A 135 -11.31 -3.17 -5.03
C ILE A 135 -11.02 -4.32 -6.01
N ASP A 136 -11.77 -5.41 -5.91
CA ASP A 136 -11.54 -6.65 -6.67
C ASP A 136 -12.10 -6.64 -8.09
N SER A 137 -13.17 -5.88 -8.27
CA SER A 137 -13.88 -5.80 -9.56
C SER A 137 -13.17 -4.90 -10.58
N GLU A 138 -12.20 -4.11 -10.14
CA GLU A 138 -11.35 -3.25 -10.95
C GLU A 138 -9.89 -3.54 -10.56
N TYR A 139 -9.17 -4.22 -11.44
CA TYR A 139 -7.89 -4.84 -11.10
C TYR A 139 -6.80 -4.47 -12.09
N VAL A 140 -5.56 -4.58 -11.64
CA VAL A 140 -4.34 -4.30 -12.41
C VAL A 140 -3.43 -5.53 -12.42
N VAL A 141 -2.39 -5.47 -13.24
CA VAL A 141 -1.36 -6.50 -13.35
C VAL A 141 -0.03 -5.92 -12.90
N HIS A 142 0.59 -6.49 -11.87
CA HIS A 142 1.92 -6.07 -11.43
C HIS A 142 2.99 -6.80 -12.25
N GLN A 143 3.78 -6.03 -13.00
CA GLN A 143 4.79 -6.58 -13.93
C GLN A 143 6.14 -6.86 -13.26
N GLY A 144 6.34 -6.35 -12.03
CA GLY A 144 7.54 -6.59 -11.23
C GLY A 144 8.82 -6.11 -11.94
N ILE A 145 8.72 -5.00 -12.67
CA ILE A 145 9.84 -4.47 -13.45
C ILE A 145 10.68 -3.62 -12.49
N PRO A 146 11.93 -4.01 -12.21
CA PRO A 146 12.73 -3.24 -11.26
C PRO A 146 13.03 -1.84 -11.84
N SER A 147 12.60 -0.79 -11.16
CA SER A 147 12.82 0.62 -11.53
C SER A 147 14.30 0.99 -11.69
N LEU A 148 15.19 0.16 -11.14
CA LEU A 148 16.64 0.23 -11.31
C LEU A 148 17.14 -1.00 -12.08
N GLY A 149 16.96 -1.01 -13.39
CA GLY A 149 17.49 -2.07 -14.25
C GLY A 149 17.01 -2.08 -15.69
N GLY A 150 15.85 -1.46 -15.99
CA GLY A 150 15.22 -1.57 -17.30
C GLY A 150 14.85 -3.03 -17.66
N PRO A 151 14.11 -3.26 -18.75
CA PRO A 151 13.89 -4.61 -19.25
C PRO A 151 15.25 -5.21 -19.64
N SER A 152 15.71 -6.23 -18.90
CA SER A 152 16.97 -6.90 -19.20
C SER A 152 16.83 -7.72 -20.48
N LEU A 153 17.17 -7.12 -21.61
CA LEU A 153 17.62 -7.83 -22.81
C LEU A 153 18.98 -8.47 -22.51
N SER A 154 18.99 -9.50 -21.67
CA SER A 154 20.02 -10.53 -21.47
C SER A 154 20.10 -10.94 -20.00
N SER A 155 20.12 -12.25 -19.81
CA SER A 155 20.37 -12.95 -18.57
C SER A 155 21.81 -12.71 -18.10
N LYS A 156 22.02 -11.65 -17.30
CA LYS A 156 23.04 -11.52 -16.23
C LYS A 156 23.02 -10.09 -15.69
N THR A 157 22.35 -9.88 -14.56
CA THR A 157 22.47 -8.62 -13.83
C THR A 157 23.94 -8.40 -13.43
N PRO A 158 24.60 -7.31 -13.85
CA PRO A 158 26.01 -7.09 -13.51
C PRO A 158 26.20 -7.02 -11.99
N ARG A 159 27.30 -7.56 -11.45
CA ARG A 159 27.62 -7.50 -10.00
C ARG A 159 27.49 -6.08 -9.42
N ARG A 160 27.87 -5.06 -10.20
CA ARG A 160 27.75 -3.65 -9.81
C ARG A 160 26.30 -3.16 -9.63
N SER A 161 25.36 -3.70 -10.42
CA SER A 161 23.92 -3.39 -10.26
C SER A 161 23.33 -4.08 -9.04
N LEU A 162 23.75 -5.33 -8.75
CA LEU A 162 23.37 -6.03 -7.52
C LEU A 162 23.87 -5.30 -6.26
N ASP A 163 25.11 -4.80 -6.32
CA ASP A 163 25.73 -4.01 -5.25
C ASP A 163 24.96 -2.70 -5.01
N LEU A 164 24.64 -1.95 -6.07
CA LEU A 164 23.85 -0.72 -5.96
C LEU A 164 22.44 -0.96 -5.38
N ARG A 165 21.73 -2.01 -5.81
CA ARG A 165 20.42 -2.38 -5.24
C ARG A 165 20.54 -2.72 -3.76
N THR A 166 21.62 -3.38 -3.35
CA THR A 166 21.88 -3.71 -1.95
C THR A 166 22.11 -2.45 -1.13
N HIS A 167 22.89 -1.49 -1.64
CA HIS A 167 23.09 -0.18 -1.02
C HIS A 167 21.77 0.59 -0.84
N ILE A 168 20.93 0.61 -1.87
CA ILE A 168 19.62 1.30 -1.83
C ILE A 168 18.68 0.64 -0.83
N ARG A 169 18.61 -0.70 -0.80
CA ARG A 169 17.83 -1.43 0.23
C ARG A 169 18.31 -1.13 1.64
N ARG A 170 19.63 -1.07 1.85
CA ARG A 170 20.21 -0.73 3.16
C ARG A 170 19.88 0.71 3.56
N GLN A 171 19.95 1.65 2.62
CA GLN A 171 19.60 3.04 2.89
C GLN A 171 18.11 3.20 3.20
N SER A 172 17.23 2.61 2.38
CA SER A 172 15.78 2.57 2.63
C SER A 172 15.44 1.97 3.99
N SER A 173 16.12 0.90 4.40
CA SER A 173 15.93 0.31 5.73
C SER A 173 16.32 1.28 6.86
N ALA A 174 17.42 2.02 6.70
CA ALA A 174 17.86 3.00 7.69
C ALA A 174 16.94 4.22 7.76
N GLU A 175 16.39 4.66 6.63
CA GLU A 175 15.41 5.75 6.55
C GLU A 175 14.08 5.35 7.20
N LEU A 176 13.61 4.13 6.95
CA LEU A 176 12.42 3.58 7.61
C LEU A 176 12.59 3.49 9.12
N GLU A 177 13.79 3.15 9.61
CA GLU A 177 14.04 3.12 11.05
C GLU A 177 13.94 4.51 11.67
N LYS A 178 14.52 5.54 11.04
CA LYS A 178 14.35 6.94 11.48
C LYS A 178 12.90 7.38 11.45
N PHE A 179 12.13 6.98 10.44
CA PHE A 179 10.68 7.23 10.39
C PHE A 179 9.99 6.62 11.61
N LYS A 180 10.26 5.34 11.93
CA LYS A 180 9.68 4.67 13.10
C LYS A 180 10.07 5.34 14.41
N GLU A 181 11.33 5.75 14.57
CA GLU A 181 11.78 6.51 15.73
C GLU A 181 10.99 7.81 15.91
N ARG A 182 10.81 8.58 14.83
CA ARG A 182 10.02 9.82 14.84
C ARG A 182 8.55 9.56 15.15
N TRP A 183 7.94 8.56 14.52
CA TRP A 183 6.56 8.15 14.77
C TRP A 183 6.37 7.78 16.25
N ASN A 184 7.21 6.88 16.77
CA ASN A 184 7.13 6.41 18.15
C ASN A 184 7.38 7.53 19.16
N ARG A 185 8.25 8.49 18.83
CA ARG A 185 8.44 9.68 19.66
C ARG A 185 7.20 10.56 19.68
N ALA A 186 6.60 10.86 18.51
CA ALA A 186 5.38 11.65 18.43
C ALA A 186 4.23 11.01 19.22
N VAL A 187 4.06 9.69 19.10
CA VAL A 187 3.10 8.90 19.89
C VAL A 187 3.32 9.04 21.40
N ARG A 188 4.57 9.04 21.87
CA ARG A 188 4.88 9.18 23.31
C ARG A 188 4.70 10.61 23.83
N GLU A 189 4.96 11.60 23.00
CA GLU A 189 4.94 13.03 23.39
C GLU A 189 3.52 13.62 23.32
N ASP A 190 2.63 13.05 22.53
CA ASP A 190 1.22 13.44 22.48
C ASP A 190 0.41 12.72 23.57
N GLU A 191 0.27 13.36 24.73
CA GLU A 191 -0.50 12.83 25.88
C GLU A 191 -1.98 12.56 25.56
N GLY A 192 -2.53 13.20 24.52
CA GLY A 192 -3.90 12.99 24.05
C GLY A 192 -4.04 11.86 23.04
N TRP A 193 -2.93 11.35 22.50
CA TRP A 193 -2.95 10.32 21.49
C TRP A 193 -3.33 8.97 22.08
N ARG A 194 -4.29 8.30 21.41
CA ARG A 194 -4.64 6.91 21.65
C ARG A 194 -4.59 6.21 20.31
N ASP A 195 -3.91 5.08 20.24
CA ASP A 195 -3.94 4.28 19.02
C ASP A 195 -5.40 3.78 18.84
N PRO A 196 -6.11 4.23 17.79
CA PRO A 196 -7.48 3.77 17.55
C PRO A 196 -7.54 2.30 17.14
N PHE A 197 -6.39 1.64 16.96
CA PHE A 197 -6.27 0.27 16.51
C PHE A 197 -5.47 -0.63 17.46
N ASP A 198 -5.13 -0.16 18.68
CA ASP A 198 -4.68 -1.06 19.74
C ASP A 198 -5.87 -1.94 20.16
N SER A 199 -5.66 -3.25 20.14
CA SER A 199 -6.63 -4.26 20.59
C SER A 199 -6.27 -4.80 21.96
#